data_AF-A0A0D0B3F9-F1
#
_entry.id   AF-A0A0D0B3F9-F1
#
_cell.length_a   1.000
_cell.length_b   1.000
_cell.length_c   1.000
_cell.angle_alpha   90.00
_cell.angle_beta   90.00
_cell.angle_gamma   90.00
#
_symmetry.space_group_name_H-M   'P 1'
#
loop_
_entity.id
_entity.type
_entity.pdbx_description
1 polymer ?
#
loop_
_entity_poly.entity_id
_entity_poly.type
_entity_poly.pdbx_seq_one_letter_code
_entity_poly.pdbx_strand_id
1 'polypeptide(L)'
;MPTWTIISPDITVFDSTNDHGHPMRMHTYRIMKAVYHILDPSNEPISTVDEVNNIATLEYAVSQEKTGPPEISSLVIHLRLSTQTDTRFDVMLRDMQIEDKVENTRVSLPGELTPLLTDISAFIREFVFRRSAIKWKPASDCTFGNRVWQQMQVEKYHQRVS
;
A
#
# COMPACT_ATOMS: atom_id res chain seq x y z
N MET A 1 -4.54 -12.44 19.13
CA MET A 1 -4.33 -11.09 18.56
C MET A 1 -3.94 -11.25 17.09
N PRO A 2 -4.45 -10.40 16.17
CA PRO A 2 -4.02 -10.48 14.77
C PRO A 2 -2.52 -10.20 14.65
N THR A 3 -1.82 -10.97 13.84
CA THR A 3 -0.42 -10.68 13.49
C THR A 3 -0.42 -9.68 12.34
N TRP A 4 0.02 -8.46 12.64
CA TRP A 4 0.18 -7.41 11.65
C TRP A 4 1.52 -7.56 10.93
N THR A 5 1.51 -7.31 9.62
CA THR A 5 2.72 -7.27 8.79
C THR A 5 2.78 -5.95 8.05
N ILE A 6 3.95 -5.32 8.11
CA ILE A 6 4.22 -4.03 7.50
C ILE A 6 5.03 -4.25 6.22
N ILE A 7 4.54 -3.70 5.11
CA ILE A 7 5.27 -3.53 3.86
C ILE A 7 5.52 -2.04 3.68
N SER A 8 6.78 -1.65 3.64
CA SER A 8 7.13 -0.29 3.25
C SER A 8 7.25 -0.22 1.72
N PRO A 9 6.36 0.48 1.01
CA PRO A 9 6.56 0.83 -0.39
C PRO A 9 7.65 1.90 -0.59
N ASP A 10 8.34 2.34 0.47
CA ASP A 10 9.09 3.58 0.53
C ASP A 10 10.63 3.49 0.37
N ILE A 11 11.21 4.65 0.04
CA ILE A 11 12.39 4.94 -0.80
C ILE A 11 13.76 4.95 -0.07
N THR A 12 13.86 4.53 1.20
CA THR A 12 15.07 4.84 2.00
C THR A 12 16.27 3.90 1.85
N VAL A 13 16.46 3.22 0.72
CA VAL A 13 17.74 2.54 0.46
C VAL A 13 18.32 3.08 -0.84
N PHE A 14 19.16 4.10 -0.70
CA PHE A 14 20.18 4.43 -1.69
C PHE A 14 21.06 3.20 -1.88
N ASP A 15 20.69 2.31 -2.78
CA ASP A 15 21.64 1.51 -3.53
C ASP A 15 21.31 1.67 -5.02
N SER A 16 22.03 2.60 -5.64
CA SER A 16 21.87 3.13 -6.98
C SER A 16 22.16 2.12 -8.10
N THR A 17 22.01 0.82 -7.83
CA THR A 17 22.51 -0.21 -8.74
C THR A 17 21.46 -1.22 -9.20
N ASN A 18 20.20 -1.18 -8.77
CA ASN A 18 19.15 -2.03 -9.40
C ASN A 18 17.67 -1.70 -9.10
N ASP A 19 17.33 -0.51 -8.59
CA ASP A 19 16.10 -0.34 -7.82
C ASP A 19 14.86 0.02 -8.65
N HIS A 20 14.17 -0.99 -9.20
CA HIS A 20 12.77 -0.83 -9.58
C HIS A 20 11.97 -0.74 -8.28
N GLY A 21 11.67 0.50 -7.84
CA GLY A 21 10.92 0.77 -6.62
C GLY A 21 9.63 -0.06 -6.52
N HIS A 22 9.14 -0.26 -5.30
CA HIS A 22 8.00 -1.14 -5.02
C HIS A 22 6.82 -0.91 -6.00
N PRO A 23 6.17 -1.96 -6.55
CA PRO A 23 5.23 -1.81 -7.65
C PRO A 23 4.01 -0.95 -7.30
N MET A 24 3.64 -0.91 -6.02
CA MET A 24 2.53 -0.08 -5.51
C MET A 24 2.93 1.36 -5.18
N ARG A 25 4.20 1.75 -5.33
CA ARG A 25 4.70 3.10 -5.00
C ARG A 25 3.89 4.21 -5.68
N MET A 26 3.60 4.04 -6.97
CA MET A 26 2.82 5.01 -7.73
C MET A 26 1.37 5.11 -7.22
N HIS A 27 0.75 3.98 -6.88
CA HIS A 27 -0.61 3.93 -6.38
C HIS A 27 -0.71 4.55 -5.00
N THR A 28 0.20 4.23 -4.08
CA THR A 28 0.23 4.81 -2.73
C THR A 28 0.52 6.31 -2.77
N TYR A 29 1.42 6.76 -3.64
CA TYR A 29 1.68 8.18 -3.85
C TYR A 29 0.45 8.93 -4.37
N ARG A 30 -0.26 8.38 -5.37
CA ARG A 30 -1.49 9.00 -5.90
C ARG A 30 -2.59 9.11 -4.85
N ILE A 31 -2.73 8.08 -4.01
CA ILE A 31 -3.64 8.10 -2.87
C ILE A 31 -3.21 9.20 -1.89
N MET A 32 -1.93 9.23 -1.51
CA MET A 32 -1.40 10.23 -0.59
C MET A 32 -1.68 11.65 -1.08
N LYS A 33 -1.31 11.94 -2.33
CA LYS A 33 -1.53 13.24 -2.94
C LYS A 33 -3.00 13.65 -2.89
N ALA A 34 -3.91 12.77 -3.27
CA ALA A 34 -5.34 13.05 -3.24
C ALA A 34 -5.88 13.26 -1.82
N VAL A 35 -5.43 12.46 -0.84
CA VAL A 35 -5.83 12.63 0.56
C VAL A 35 -5.41 14.00 1.09
N TYR A 36 -4.15 14.39 0.88
CA TYR A 36 -3.68 15.71 1.29
C TYR A 36 -4.39 16.83 0.53
N HIS A 37 -4.60 16.70 -0.78
CA HIS A 37 -5.34 17.70 -1.55
C HIS A 37 -6.74 18.00 -0.97
N ILE A 38 -7.41 16.98 -0.44
CA ILE A 38 -8.77 17.11 0.10
C ILE A 38 -8.78 17.60 1.55
N LEU A 39 -7.88 17.07 2.39
CA LEU A 39 -7.95 17.26 3.84
C LEU A 39 -6.93 18.27 4.39
N ASP A 40 -5.81 18.47 3.70
CA ASP A 40 -4.74 19.38 4.09
C ASP A 40 -3.98 19.92 2.87
N PRO A 41 -4.65 20.74 2.03
CA PRO A 41 -4.09 21.18 0.74
C PRO A 41 -2.82 22.03 0.90
N SER A 42 -2.64 22.67 2.06
CA SER A 42 -1.43 23.43 2.39
C SER A 42 -0.18 22.54 2.47
N ASN A 43 -0.36 21.24 2.70
CA ASN A 43 0.69 20.23 2.83
C ASN A 43 0.61 19.18 1.71
N GLU A 44 -0.03 19.50 0.59
CA GLU A 44 -0.12 18.59 -0.56
C GLU A 44 1.28 18.22 -1.08
N PRO A 45 1.61 16.92 -1.22
CA PRO A 45 2.81 16.47 -1.88
C PRO A 45 2.97 17.08 -3.28
N ILE A 46 4.15 17.66 -3.55
CA ILE A 46 4.51 18.17 -4.88
C ILE A 46 4.46 17.01 -5.88
N SER A 47 4.13 17.30 -7.15
CA SER A 47 3.77 16.34 -8.21
C SER A 47 4.80 15.24 -8.56
N THR A 48 6.00 15.29 -7.97
CA THR A 48 7.12 14.40 -8.25
C THR A 48 7.11 13.22 -7.28
N VAL A 49 6.97 12.02 -7.84
CA VAL A 49 6.93 10.73 -7.11
C VAL A 49 8.25 10.40 -6.40
N ASP A 50 9.34 11.06 -6.81
CA ASP A 50 10.71 10.88 -6.28
C ASP A 50 11.07 11.78 -5.11
N GLU A 51 10.13 12.58 -4.60
CA GLU A 51 10.44 13.39 -3.42
C GLU A 51 10.55 12.54 -2.16
N VAL A 52 11.72 12.67 -1.52
CA VAL A 52 12.12 12.11 -0.21
C VAL A 52 11.18 12.51 0.93
N ASN A 53 10.17 13.34 0.65
CA ASN A 53 9.28 13.92 1.65
C ASN A 53 7.98 13.16 1.88
N ASN A 54 7.76 12.05 1.18
CA ASN A 54 6.51 11.30 1.25
C ASN A 54 6.77 9.93 1.85
N ILE A 55 6.12 9.62 2.98
CA ILE A 55 6.24 8.32 3.63
C ILE A 55 4.89 7.64 3.63
N ALA A 56 4.82 6.50 2.93
CA ALA A 56 3.66 5.64 2.89
C ALA A 56 4.03 4.24 3.38
N THR A 57 3.20 3.66 4.25
CA THR A 57 3.39 2.31 4.76
C THR A 57 2.11 1.50 4.56
N LEU A 58 2.22 0.28 4.02
CA LEU A 58 1.11 -0.65 3.89
C LEU A 58 1.14 -1.62 5.07
N GLU A 59 0.08 -1.66 5.88
CA GLU A 59 -0.05 -2.58 6.99
C GLU A 59 -1.24 -3.51 6.78
N TYR A 60 -1.05 -4.82 6.94
CA TYR A 60 -2.11 -5.80 6.78
C TYR A 60 -2.12 -6.84 7.90
N ALA A 61 -3.31 -7.37 8.17
CA ALA A 61 -3.52 -8.49 9.08
C ALA A 61 -4.10 -9.69 8.34
N VAL A 62 -3.68 -10.88 8.72
CA VAL A 62 -4.20 -12.16 8.21
C VAL A 62 -5.03 -12.84 9.30
N SER A 63 -6.23 -13.32 8.95
CA SER A 63 -7.05 -14.12 9.84
C SER A 63 -6.41 -15.50 10.05
N GLN A 64 -6.20 -15.87 11.32
CA GLN A 64 -5.64 -17.18 11.71
C GLN A 64 -6.73 -18.22 12.00
N GLU A 65 -8.01 -17.84 11.92
CA GLU A 65 -9.13 -18.65 12.42
C GLU A 65 -9.65 -19.68 11.41
N LYS A 66 -9.24 -19.60 10.14
CA LYS A 66 -9.69 -20.51 9.08
C LYS A 66 -8.59 -21.47 8.63
N THR A 67 -8.90 -22.76 8.62
CA THR A 67 -8.12 -23.76 7.89
C THR A 67 -8.31 -23.54 6.39
N GLY A 68 -7.32 -22.92 5.75
CA GLY A 68 -7.39 -22.59 4.32
C GLY A 68 -6.31 -21.59 3.91
N PRO A 69 -6.39 -21.06 2.68
CA PRO A 69 -5.53 -19.97 2.24
C PRO A 69 -5.62 -18.78 3.20
N PRO A 70 -4.50 -18.07 3.47
CA PRO A 70 -4.50 -16.89 4.33
C PRO A 70 -5.47 -15.83 3.81
N GLU A 71 -6.40 -15.40 4.65
CA GLU A 71 -7.38 -14.37 4.32
C GLU A 71 -7.00 -13.06 4.99
N ILE A 72 -6.93 -11.97 4.22
CA ILE A 72 -6.66 -10.64 4.76
C ILE A 72 -7.89 -10.16 5.54
N SER A 73 -7.72 -9.92 6.84
CA SER A 73 -8.78 -9.43 7.72
C SER A 73 -8.83 -7.90 7.80
N SER A 74 -7.68 -7.25 7.58
CA SER A 74 -7.54 -5.79 7.55
C SER A 74 -6.37 -5.36 6.67
N LEU A 75 -6.49 -4.18 6.06
CA LEU A 75 -5.46 -3.53 5.26
C LEU A 75 -5.60 -2.01 5.42
N VAL A 76 -4.52 -1.37 5.84
CA VAL A 76 -4.43 0.07 6.13
C VAL A 76 -3.21 0.65 5.39
N ILE A 77 -3.38 1.87 4.87
CA ILE A 77 -2.27 2.66 4.32
C ILE A 77 -2.03 3.82 5.27
N HIS A 78 -0.84 3.86 5.87
CA HIS A 78 -0.40 4.96 6.71
C HIS A 78 0.32 5.99 5.84
N LEU A 79 -0.08 7.24 5.97
CA LEU A 79 0.45 8.36 5.19
C LEU A 79 1.01 9.42 6.14
N ARG A 80 2.26 9.83 5.89
CA ARG A 80 2.87 10.99 6.55
C ARG A 80 3.88 11.68 5.64
N LEU A 81 4.11 12.95 5.87
CA LEU A 81 5.25 13.65 5.31
C LEU A 81 6.53 13.32 6.09
N SER A 82 7.70 13.43 5.47
CA SER A 82 9.00 13.23 6.13
C SER A 82 9.24 14.20 7.29
N THR A 83 8.61 15.38 7.20
CA THR A 83 8.65 16.43 8.24
C THR A 83 7.77 16.10 9.44
N GLN A 84 6.88 15.10 9.34
CA GLN A 84 5.98 14.68 10.40
C GLN A 84 6.59 13.49 11.17
N THR A 85 6.56 13.57 12.50
CA THR A 85 7.02 12.48 13.38
C THR A 85 6.10 11.27 13.32
N ASP A 86 4.80 11.52 13.24
CA ASP A 86 3.75 10.51 13.36
C ASP A 86 2.91 10.42 12.09
N THR A 87 2.15 9.33 11.96
CA THR A 87 1.19 9.15 10.86
C THR A 87 0.13 10.24 10.91
N ARG A 88 -0.06 10.96 9.81
CA ARG A 88 -1.12 11.98 9.68
C ARG A 88 -2.45 11.35 9.28
N PHE A 89 -2.45 10.48 8.27
CA PHE A 89 -3.67 9.87 7.75
C PHE A 89 -3.57 8.35 7.69
N ASP A 90 -4.65 7.67 8.08
CA ASP A 90 -4.86 6.25 7.85
C ASP A 90 -5.94 6.05 6.78
N VAL A 91 -5.62 5.37 5.70
CA VAL A 91 -6.59 4.95 4.69
C VAL A 91 -6.97 3.49 4.95
N MET A 92 -8.19 3.27 5.42
CA MET A 92 -8.72 1.95 5.77
C MET A 92 -9.48 1.36 4.58
N LEU A 93 -8.96 0.27 4.01
CA LEU A 93 -9.51 -0.28 2.76
C LEU A 93 -10.82 -1.04 2.98
N ARG A 94 -10.99 -1.69 4.13
CA ARG A 94 -12.20 -2.47 4.42
C ARG A 94 -13.41 -1.57 4.62
N ASP A 95 -13.21 -0.48 5.34
CA ASP A 95 -14.29 0.45 5.71
C ASP A 95 -14.44 1.58 4.68
N MET A 96 -13.54 1.65 3.68
CA MET A 96 -13.49 2.72 2.68
C MET A 96 -13.50 4.10 3.33
N GLN A 97 -12.64 4.29 4.33
CA GLN A 97 -12.55 5.49 5.15
C GLN A 97 -11.12 6.03 5.19
N ILE A 98 -11.03 7.34 5.38
CA ILE A 98 -9.79 8.04 5.70
C ILE A 98 -9.96 8.60 7.11
N GLU A 99 -9.03 8.27 7.99
CA GLU A 99 -8.94 8.84 9.34
C GLU A 99 -7.81 9.86 9.39
N ASP A 100 -8.13 11.08 9.78
CA ASP A 100 -7.17 12.12 10.14
C ASP A 100 -6.83 11.97 11.63
N LYS A 101 -5.59 11.59 11.92
CA LYS A 101 -5.13 11.34 13.30
C LYS A 101 -4.98 12.60 14.13
N VAL A 102 -4.77 13.75 13.50
CA VAL A 102 -4.55 15.02 14.20
C VAL A 102 -5.88 15.67 14.53
N GLU A 103 -6.80 15.70 13.56
CA GLU A 103 -8.15 16.22 13.79
C GLU A 103 -9.07 15.19 14.48
N ASN A 104 -8.64 13.92 14.56
CA ASN A 104 -9.42 12.79 15.06
C ASN A 104 -10.79 12.67 14.36
N THR A 105 -10.79 12.88 13.05
CA THR A 105 -11.98 12.83 12.20
C THR A 105 -11.90 11.68 11.20
N ARG A 106 -13.07 11.22 10.76
CA ARG A 106 -13.19 10.18 9.73
C ARG A 106 -14.06 10.69 8.61
N VAL A 107 -13.56 10.52 7.39
CA VAL A 107 -14.29 10.87 6.18
C VAL A 107 -14.41 9.64 5.28
N SER A 108 -15.46 9.62 4.46
CA SER A 108 -15.62 8.58 3.44
C SER A 108 -14.56 8.76 2.37
N LEU A 109 -14.06 7.63 1.85
CA LEU A 109 -13.08 7.63 0.79
C LEU A 109 -13.69 8.17 -0.52
N PRO A 110 -13.04 9.14 -1.21
CA PRO A 110 -13.46 9.59 -2.53
C PRO A 110 -13.50 8.45 -3.55
N GLY A 111 -14.54 8.43 -4.39
CA GLY A 111 -14.75 7.37 -5.38
C GLY A 111 -13.63 7.29 -6.42
N GLU A 112 -12.93 8.40 -6.70
CA GLU A 112 -11.79 8.41 -7.63
C GLU A 112 -10.61 7.56 -7.14
N LEU A 113 -10.52 7.30 -5.83
CA LEU A 113 -9.45 6.48 -5.24
C LEU A 113 -9.77 4.98 -5.24
N THR A 114 -11.02 4.59 -5.48
CA THR A 114 -11.45 3.19 -5.47
C THR A 114 -10.65 2.28 -6.41
N PRO A 115 -10.32 2.68 -7.67
CA PRO A 115 -9.52 1.83 -8.56
C PRO A 115 -8.11 1.58 -8.01
N LEU A 116 -7.46 2.61 -7.45
CA LEU A 116 -6.11 2.50 -6.89
C LEU A 116 -6.08 1.57 -5.68
N LEU A 117 -7.07 1.68 -4.79
CA LEU A 117 -7.19 0.80 -3.63
C LEU A 117 -7.54 -0.63 -3.99
N THR A 118 -8.35 -0.81 -5.03
CA THR A 118 -8.69 -2.14 -5.55
C THR A 118 -7.42 -2.84 -6.06
N ASP A 119 -6.57 -2.12 -6.80
CA ASP A 119 -5.29 -2.64 -7.25
C ASP A 119 -4.34 -2.97 -6.08
N ILE A 120 -4.24 -2.11 -5.06
CA ILE A 120 -3.44 -2.38 -3.86
C ILE A 120 -3.99 -3.60 -3.10
N SER A 121 -5.30 -3.68 -2.90
CA SER A 121 -5.94 -4.81 -2.21
C SER A 121 -5.69 -6.13 -2.95
N ALA A 122 -5.86 -6.14 -4.27
CA ALA A 122 -5.59 -7.30 -5.09
C ALA A 122 -4.11 -7.71 -5.01
N PHE A 123 -3.19 -6.74 -5.06
CA PHE A 123 -1.77 -6.99 -4.90
C PHE A 123 -1.44 -7.61 -3.54
N ILE A 124 -1.93 -7.06 -2.43
CA ILE A 124 -1.64 -7.60 -1.09
C ILE A 124 -2.24 -9.00 -0.93
N ARG A 125 -3.45 -9.25 -1.45
CA ARG A 125 -4.05 -10.60 -1.45
C ARG A 125 -3.14 -11.61 -2.13
N GLU A 126 -2.66 -11.27 -3.32
CA GLU A 126 -1.79 -12.15 -4.08
C GLU A 126 -0.40 -12.31 -3.43
N PHE A 127 0.14 -11.22 -2.91
CA PHE A 127 1.40 -11.20 -2.17
C PHE A 127 1.33 -12.13 -0.95
N VAL A 128 0.28 -12.03 -0.14
CA VAL A 128 0.06 -12.87 1.05
C VAL A 128 -0.14 -14.33 0.65
N PHE A 129 -0.96 -14.60 -0.38
CA PHE A 129 -1.19 -15.95 -0.88
C PHE A 129 0.11 -16.61 -1.31
N ARG A 130 0.88 -15.97 -2.20
CA ARG A 130 2.15 -16.52 -2.70
C ARG A 130 3.24 -16.61 -1.62
N ARG A 131 3.27 -15.67 -0.68
CA ARG A 131 4.19 -15.70 0.48
C ARG A 131 3.87 -16.84 1.44
N SER A 132 2.61 -17.25 1.57
CA SER A 132 2.26 -18.41 2.40
C SER A 132 2.67 -19.75 1.78
N ALA A 133 2.73 -19.81 0.44
CA ALA A 133 3.14 -21.01 -0.29
C ALA A 133 4.66 -21.25 -0.25
N ILE A 134 5.46 -20.23 0.08
CA ILE A 134 6.93 -20.28 0.05
C ILE A 134 7.46 -19.74 1.38
N LYS A 135 8.27 -20.51 2.12
CA LYS A 135 8.97 -20.01 3.32
C LYS A 135 10.04 -18.97 2.95
N TRP A 136 9.61 -17.74 2.66
CA TRP A 136 10.46 -16.67 2.15
C TRP A 136 10.95 -15.76 3.30
N LYS A 137 12.22 -15.36 3.26
CA LYS A 137 12.82 -14.42 4.22
C LYS A 137 12.43 -12.95 3.95
N PRO A 138 12.22 -12.11 4.98
CA PRO A 138 11.75 -10.71 4.86
C PRO A 138 12.65 -9.75 4.08
N ALA A 139 13.96 -10.04 3.96
CA ALA A 139 14.93 -9.12 3.33
C ALA A 139 14.78 -9.00 1.80
N SER A 140 13.69 -9.50 1.20
CA SER A 140 13.48 -9.54 -0.26
C SER A 140 12.09 -9.06 -0.70
N ASP A 141 11.35 -8.37 0.18
CA ASP A 141 9.94 -8.04 -0.03
C ASP A 141 9.72 -7.16 -1.28
N CYS A 142 10.66 -6.27 -1.66
CA CYS A 142 10.59 -5.52 -2.92
C CYS A 142 10.74 -6.42 -4.16
N THR A 143 11.77 -7.26 -4.22
CA THR A 143 12.00 -8.17 -5.36
C THR A 143 10.86 -9.18 -5.49
N PHE A 144 10.37 -9.70 -4.36
CA PHE A 144 9.21 -10.58 -4.34
C PHE A 144 7.95 -9.85 -4.81
N GLY A 145 7.68 -8.66 -4.26
CA GLY A 145 6.56 -7.82 -4.69
C GLY A 145 6.58 -7.52 -6.19
N ASN A 146 7.74 -7.18 -6.75
CA ASN A 146 7.92 -6.96 -8.19
C ASN A 146 7.55 -8.21 -9.01
N ARG A 147 7.98 -9.40 -8.60
CA ARG A 147 7.61 -10.65 -9.28
C ARG A 147 6.12 -10.94 -9.21
N VAL A 148 5.51 -10.77 -8.03
CA VAL A 148 4.06 -10.93 -7.84
C VAL A 148 3.33 -9.98 -8.78
N TRP A 149 3.72 -8.71 -8.81
CA TRP A 149 3.09 -7.71 -9.67
C TRP A 149 3.21 -8.04 -11.16
N GLN A 150 4.40 -8.41 -11.63
CA GLN A 150 4.61 -8.80 -13.03
C GLN A 150 3.71 -9.98 -13.42
N GLN A 151 3.59 -10.99 -12.57
CA GLN A 151 2.72 -12.14 -12.81
C GLN A 151 1.25 -11.72 -12.87
N MET A 152 0.79 -10.89 -11.94
CA MET A 152 -0.57 -10.34 -11.97
C MET A 152 -0.86 -9.55 -13.25
N GLN A 153 0.10 -8.78 -13.78
CA GLN A 153 -0.09 -8.04 -15.03
C GLN A 153 -0.24 -8.97 -16.24
N VAL A 154 0.56 -10.04 -16.30
CA VAL A 154 0.46 -11.06 -17.36
C VAL A 154 -0.91 -11.77 -17.30
N GLU A 155 -1.35 -12.17 -16.11
CA GLU A 155 -2.65 -12.80 -15.90
C GLU A 155 -3.81 -11.86 -16.31
N LYS A 156 -3.76 -10.59 -15.88
CA LYS A 156 -4.74 -9.56 -16.28
C LYS A 156 -4.74 -9.32 -17.79
N TYR A 157 -3.58 -9.35 -18.45
CA TYR A 157 -3.49 -9.21 -19.90
C TYR A 157 -4.19 -10.37 -20.61
N HIS A 158 -3.88 -11.62 -20.23
CA HIS A 158 -4.48 -12.80 -20.84
C HIS A 158 -6.01 -12.81 -20.72
N GLN A 159 -6.56 -12.41 -19.57
CA GLN A 159 -8.01 -12.30 -19.37
C GLN A 159 -8.70 -11.26 -20.26
N ARG A 160 -7.98 -10.24 -20.74
CA ARG A 160 -8.54 -9.20 -21.62
C ARG A 160 -8.54 -9.59 -23.09
N VAL A 161 -7.67 -10.52 -23.49
CA VAL A 161 -7.48 -10.92 -24.90
C VAL A 161 -8.10 -12.28 -25.23
N SER A 162 -8.61 -13.00 -24.22
CA SER A 162 -9.39 -14.24 -24.32
C SER A 162 -10.89 -13.95 -24.37
#